data_AF-A0A5Y2X925-F1
#
_entry.id   AF-A0A5Y2X925-F1
#
_cell.length_a   1.000
_cell.length_b   1.000
_cell.length_c   1.000
_cell.angle_alpha   90.00
_cell.angle_beta   90.00
_cell.angle_gamma   90.00
#
_symmetry.space_group_name_H-M   'P 1'
#
loop_
_entity.id
_entity.type
_entity.pdbx_description
1 polymer ?
#
loop_
_entity_poly.entity_id
_entity_poly.type
_entity_poly.pdbx_seq_one_letter_code
_entity_poly.pdbx_strand_id
1 'polypeptide(L)' 'MDILEASAQLERIELLAKIAHIYESNQREKTIALYWIGEIAGEMREKVSKAMKSPQKGGLSGGGSRFQ' A
#
# COMPACT_ATOMS: atom_id res chain seq x y z
N MET A 1 4.53 -2.70 4.94
CA MET A 1 3.49 -1.68 5.03
C MET A 1 2.65 -2.03 6.23
N ASP A 2 2.49 -1.10 7.16
CA ASP A 2 1.57 -1.25 8.27
C ASP A 2 0.16 -0.76 7.89
N ILE A 3 -0.83 -1.03 8.76
CA ILE A 3 -2.24 -0.70 8.51
C ILE A 3 -2.47 0.81 8.42
N LEU A 4 -1.74 1.62 9.19
CA LEU A 4 -1.92 3.07 9.19
C LEU A 4 -1.39 3.67 7.88
N GLU A 5 -0.22 3.23 7.43
CA GLU A 5 0.36 3.59 6.14
C GLU A 5 -0.58 3.19 4.99
N ALA A 6 -1.12 1.97 5.02
CA ALA A 6 -2.08 1.49 4.02
C ALA A 6 -3.35 2.34 3.99
N SER A 7 -3.88 2.69 5.16
CA SER A 7 -5.08 3.53 5.29
C SER A 7 -4.86 4.93 4.71
N ALA A 8 -3.71 5.55 5.02
CA ALA A 8 -3.38 6.88 4.51
C ALA A 8 -3.21 6.89 2.98
N GLN A 9 -2.62 5.83 2.40
CA GLN A 9 -2.49 5.72 0.95
C GLN A 9 -3.84 5.50 0.26
N LEU A 10 -4.75 4.73 0.86
CA LEU A 10 -6.12 4.58 0.37
C LEU A 10 -6.89 5.91 0.39
N GLU A 11 -6.82 6.66 1.51
CA GLU A 11 -7.46 7.98 1.63
C GLU A 11 -6.92 8.95 0.56
N ARG A 12 -5.61 8.92 0.28
CA ARG A 12 -5.01 9.73 -0.77
C ARG A 12 -5.53 9.39 -2.17
N ILE A 13 -5.69 8.10 -2.48
CA ILE A 13 -6.30 7.64 -3.74
C ILE A 13 -7.75 8.14 -3.83
N GLU A 14 -8.52 8.02 -2.76
CA GLU A 14 -9.91 8.47 -2.72
C GLU A 14 -10.03 9.98 -2.97
N LEU A 15 -9.19 10.79 -2.31
CA LEU A 15 -9.16 12.24 -2.50
C LEU A 15 -8.81 12.63 -3.95
N LEU A 16 -7.80 11.98 -4.54
CA LEU A 16 -7.41 12.22 -5.93
C LEU A 16 -8.54 11.86 -6.91
N ALA A 17 -9.23 10.75 -6.67
CA ALA A 17 -10.37 10.34 -7.48
C ALA A 17 -11.53 11.35 -7.37
N LYS A 18 -11.83 11.83 -6.16
CA LYS A 18 -12.85 12.86 -5.93
C LYS A 18 -12.51 14.16 -6.67
N ILE A 19 -11.27 14.64 -6.54
CA ILE A 19 -10.81 15.88 -7.21
C ILE A 19 -10.88 15.74 -8.74
N ALA A 20 -10.45 14.60 -9.28
CA ALA A 20 -10.53 14.31 -10.72
C ALA A 20 -11.97 14.20 -11.24
N HIS A 21 -12.94 13.94 -10.36
CA HIS A 21 -14.34 13.83 -10.72
C HIS A 21 -15.11 15.15 -10.61
N ILE A 22 -14.53 16.19 -10.00
CA ILE A 22 -15.16 17.51 -9.91
C ILE A 22 -15.48 18.02 -11.33
N TYR A 23 -16.70 18.53 -11.52
CA TYR A 23 -17.25 18.95 -12.82
C TYR A 23 -16.34 19.96 -13.56
N GLU A 24 -15.60 20.77 -12.82
CA GLU A 24 -14.68 21.79 -13.34
C GLU A 24 -13.29 21.27 -13.68
N SER A 25 -12.97 20.01 -13.36
CA SER A 25 -11.64 19.47 -13.64
C SER A 25 -11.42 19.28 -15.14
N ASN A 26 -10.34 19.89 -15.64
CA ASN A 26 -9.96 19.76 -17.05
C ASN A 26 -9.29 18.40 -17.33
N GLN A 27 -9.16 18.04 -18.61
CA GLN A 27 -8.57 16.75 -19.00
C GLN A 27 -7.13 16.56 -18.50
N ARG A 28 -6.37 17.66 -18.37
CA ARG A 28 -5.00 17.63 -17.85
C ARG A 28 -4.98 17.26 -16.37
N GLU A 29 -5.84 17.87 -15.56
CA GLU A 29 -5.98 17.56 -14.13
C GLU A 29 -6.42 16.13 -13.90
N LYS A 30 -7.38 15.63 -14.70
CA LYS A 30 -7.80 14.22 -14.68
C LYS A 30 -6.64 13.29 -15.00
N THR A 31 -5.83 13.63 -16.01
CA THR A 31 -4.65 12.85 -16.39
C THR A 31 -3.59 12.83 -15.29
N ILE A 32 -3.33 13.98 -14.65
CA ILE A 32 -2.39 14.08 -13.53
C ILE A 32 -2.87 13.24 -12.34
N ALA A 33 -4.16 13.34 -11.98
CA ALA A 33 -4.73 12.57 -10.90
C ALA A 33 -4.66 11.06 -11.17
N LEU A 34 -4.97 10.62 -12.41
CA LEU A 34 -4.84 9.22 -12.81
C LEU A 34 -3.39 8.73 -12.72
N TYR A 35 -2.43 9.54 -13.14
CA TYR A 35 -1.01 9.21 -13.00
C TYR A 35 -0.64 8.98 -11.53
N TRP A 36 -0.97 9.92 -10.64
CA TRP A 36 -0.69 9.78 -9.20
C TRP A 36 -1.42 8.60 -8.53
N ILE A 37 -2.67 8.34 -8.91
CA ILE A 37 -3.40 7.15 -8.43
C ILE A 37 -2.66 5.88 -8.84
N GLY A 38 -2.20 5.80 -10.09
CA GLY A 38 -1.43 4.68 -10.62
C GLY A 38 -0.14 4.44 -9.85
N GLU A 39 0.63 5.50 -9.58
CA GLU A 39 1.89 5.43 -8.83
C GLU A 39 1.65 4.90 -7.40
N ILE A 40 0.71 5.49 -6.66
CA ILE A 40 0.41 5.09 -5.27
C ILE A 40 -0.08 3.64 -5.25
N ALA A 41 -0.99 3.26 -6.16
CA ALA A 41 -1.48 1.89 -6.25
C ALA A 41 -0.38 0.89 -6.63
N GLY A 42 0.58 1.30 -7.46
CA GLY A 42 1.77 0.53 -7.83
C GLY A 42 2.66 0.24 -6.63
N GLU A 43 3.01 1.28 -5.87
CA GLU A 43 3.81 1.14 -4.64
C GLU A 43 3.13 0.24 -3.60
N MET A 44 1.81 0.41 -3.40
CA MET A 44 1.02 -0.43 -2.51
C MET A 44 1.09 -1.89 -2.93
N ARG A 45 0.89 -2.18 -4.22
CA ARG A 45 0.96 -3.54 -4.78
C ARG A 45 2.33 -4.18 -4.55
N GLU A 46 3.41 -3.43 -4.76
CA GLU A 46 4.76 -3.93 -4.54
C GLU A 46 5.02 -4.26 -3.07
N LYS A 47 4.64 -3.35 -2.16
CA LYS A 47 4.79 -3.54 -0.71
C LYS A 47 3.95 -4.72 -0.20
N VAL A 48 2.72 -4.90 -0.69
CA VAL A 48 1.87 -6.06 -0.39
C VAL A 48 2.50 -7.35 -0.94
N SER A 49 2.95 -7.35 -2.19
CA SER A 49 3.61 -8.51 -2.82
C SER A 49 4.86 -8.94 -2.05
N LYS A 50 5.67 -7.98 -1.59
CA LYS A 50 6.83 -8.23 -0.72
C LYS A 50 6.41 -8.87 0.60
N ALA A 51 5.38 -8.32 1.27
CA ALA A 51 4.87 -8.87 2.53
C ALA A 51 4.36 -10.31 2.38
N MET A 52 3.66 -10.62 1.28
CA MET A 52 3.17 -11.99 1.00
C MET A 52 4.31 -12.98 0.74
N LYS A 53 5.41 -12.55 0.10
CA LYS A 53 6.58 -13.40 -0.20
C LYS A 53 7.46 -13.67 1.02
N SER A 54 7.36 -12.85 2.05
CA SER A 54 8.07 -13.02 3.32
C SER A 54 7.06 -13.21 4.46
N PRO A 55 6.37 -14.36 4.55
CA PRO A 55 5.64 -14.68 5.77
C PRO A 55 6.70 -14.76 6.87
N GLN A 56 6.64 -13.84 7.82
CA GLN A 56 7.66 -13.73 8.85
C GLN A 56 7.92 -15.10 9.48
N LYS A 57 9.20 -15.46 9.54
CA LYS A 57 9.80 -16.61 10.23
C LYS A 57 9.47 -16.57 11.73
N GLY A 58 8.22 -16.81 12.12
CA GLY A 58 7.80 -17.01 13.49
C GLY A 58 7.83 -18.49 13.83
N GLY A 59 9.00 -19.06 14.10
CA GLY A 59 9.09 -20.48 14.45
C GLY A 59 10.48 -21.08 14.33
N LEU A 60 11.43 -20.60 15.13
CA LEU A 60 12.48 -21.49 15.60
C LEU A 60 12.08 -21.92 17.01
N SER A 61 11.27 -22.97 17.07
CA SER A 61 11.13 -23.80 18.26
C SER A 61 12.49 -24.45 18.51
N GLY A 62 13.37 -23.72 19.19
CA GLY A 62 14.63 -24.22 19.72
C GLY A 62 14.34 -25.04 20.97
N GLY A 63 13.71 -26.20 20.80
CA GLY A 63 13.67 -27.23 21.83
C GLY A 63 15.09 -27.69 22.12
N GLY A 64 15.58 -27.33 23.31
CA GLY A 64 16.92 -27.69 23.77
C GLY A 64 16.95 -27.72 25.29
N SER A 65 16.32 -28.74 25.87
CA SER A 65 16.58 -29.16 27.25
C SER A 65 18.08 -29.24 27.48
N ARG A 66 18.61 -28.41 28.38
CA ARG A 66 19.93 -28.61 28.98
C ARG A 66 19.75 -28.65 30.49
N PHE A 67 19.43 -29.84 30.98
CA PHE A 67 19.75 -30.25 32.34
C PHE A 67 20.95 -31.19 32.26
N GLN A 68 22.09 -30.72 32.77
CA GLN A 68 23.22 -31.52 33.22
C GLN A 68 23.77 -30.86 34.48
#